data_AF-A0A3C1DGZ2-F1
#
_entry.id   AF-A0A3C1DGZ2-F1
#
_cell.length_a   1.000
_cell.length_b   1.000
_cell.length_c   1.000
_cell.angle_alpha   90.00
_cell.angle_beta   90.00
_cell.angle_gamma   90.00
#
_symmetry.space_group_name_H-M   'P 1'
#
loop_
_entity.id
_entity.type
_entity.pdbx_description
1 polymer ?
#
loop_
_entity_poly.entity_id
_entity_poly.type
_entity_poly.pdbx_seq_one_letter_code
_entity_poly.pdbx_strand_id
1 'polypeptide(L)'
;MDLGTIIGVGAVFTAVFVSMIMEGMSPTHIILIPPLILIFVGAFGAAAGGVLFSEFPLAIKGLIKAFTGKAPDGSGMVDVIVKMADRARREGLLALEDMAKDIEDPLLKEGIQMTVDGTDASEIEDILLMRIDAKKEEDKVAIKFFEAMGG
;
A
#
# COMPACT_ATOMS: atom_id res chain seq x y z
N MET A 1 -7.32 -7.29 -2.08
CA MET A 1 -7.77 -7.13 -0.69
C MET A 1 -7.30 -8.32 0.09
N ASP A 2 -6.70 -8.06 1.25
CA ASP A 2 -6.53 -9.10 2.24
C ASP A 2 -7.88 -9.52 2.82
N LEU A 3 -8.04 -10.82 3.10
CA LEU A 3 -9.27 -11.36 3.67
C LEU A 3 -9.49 -10.82 5.09
N GLY A 4 -8.41 -10.54 5.82
CA GLY A 4 -8.43 -9.94 7.15
C GLY A 4 -9.12 -8.58 7.17
N THR A 5 -8.81 -7.69 6.22
CA THR A 5 -9.47 -6.37 6.11
C THR A 5 -10.98 -6.50 5.91
N ILE A 6 -11.42 -7.38 5.02
CA ILE A 6 -12.85 -7.58 4.72
C ILE A 6 -13.58 -8.15 5.95
N ILE A 7 -13.02 -9.20 6.55
CA ILE A 7 -13.61 -9.87 7.71
C ILE A 7 -13.66 -8.91 8.91
N GLY A 8 -12.58 -8.16 9.15
CA GLY A 8 -12.49 -7.20 10.26
C GLY A 8 -13.54 -6.10 10.15
N VAL A 9 -13.63 -5.45 8.98
CA VAL A 9 -14.65 -4.42 8.73
C VAL A 9 -16.06 -5.01 8.88
N GLY A 10 -16.31 -6.18 8.28
CA GLY A 10 -17.60 -6.86 8.39
C GLY A 10 -17.99 -7.22 9.82
N ALA A 11 -17.04 -7.68 10.63
CA ALA A 11 -17.26 -8.03 12.03
C ALA A 11 -17.66 -6.81 12.87
N VAL A 12 -17.02 -5.65 12.67
CA VAL A 12 -17.37 -4.40 13.35
C VAL A 12 -18.81 -3.98 13.04
N PHE A 13 -19.18 -3.93 11.77
CA PHE A 13 -20.55 -3.57 11.38
C PHE A 13 -21.57 -4.58 11.94
N THR A 14 -21.28 -5.87 11.85
CA THR A 14 -22.17 -6.93 12.37
C THR A 14 -22.39 -6.77 13.87
N ALA A 15 -21.34 -6.53 14.64
CA ALA A 15 -21.44 -6.32 16.08
C ALA A 15 -22.33 -5.11 16.42
N VAL A 16 -22.15 -3.99 15.72
CA VAL A 16 -22.97 -2.78 15.90
C VAL A 16 -24.44 -3.08 15.60
N PHE A 17 -24.76 -3.66 14.44
CA PHE A 17 -26.14 -3.93 14.06
C PHE A 17 -26.83 -4.95 14.97
N VAL A 18 -26.13 -6.01 15.38
CA VAL A 18 -26.67 -7.01 16.31
C VAL A 18 -26.98 -6.35 17.66
N SER A 19 -26.08 -5.51 18.19
CA SER A 19 -26.31 -4.77 19.44
C SER A 19 -27.57 -3.91 19.36
N MET A 20 -27.76 -3.16 18.25
CA MET A 20 -28.95 -2.33 18.06
C MET A 20 -30.25 -3.12 18.05
N ILE A 21 -30.25 -4.26 17.33
CA ILE A 21 -31.44 -5.11 17.21
C ILE A 21 -31.79 -5.69 18.59
N MET A 22 -30.77 -6.08 19.38
CA MET A 22 -30.98 -6.56 20.75
C MET A 22 -31.56 -5.47 21.67
N GLU A 23 -31.20 -4.21 21.47
CA GLU A 23 -31.77 -3.07 22.19
C GLU A 23 -33.16 -2.65 21.69
N GLY A 24 -33.68 -3.29 20.63
CA GLY A 24 -34.97 -2.95 20.03
C GLY A 24 -34.96 -1.65 19.22
N MET A 25 -33.78 -1.13 18.87
CA MET A 25 -33.64 0.08 18.06
C MET A 25 -33.77 -0.24 16.56
N SER A 26 -34.50 0.61 15.83
CA SER A 26 -34.45 0.59 14.36
C SER A 26 -33.06 1.02 13.86
N PRO A 27 -32.44 0.31 12.89
CA PRO A 27 -31.16 0.68 12.28
C PRO A 27 -31.11 2.11 11.73
N THR A 28 -32.26 2.68 11.38
CA THR A 28 -32.39 4.04 10.85
C THR A 28 -32.09 5.13 11.87
N HIS A 29 -32.11 4.83 13.18
CA HIS A 29 -31.86 5.82 14.23
C HIS A 29 -30.40 6.26 14.36
N ILE A 30 -29.45 5.49 13.83
CA ILE A 30 -28.03 5.88 13.83
C ILE A 30 -27.71 6.90 12.75
N ILE A 31 -28.52 6.97 11.69
CA ILE A 31 -28.26 7.87 10.56
C ILE A 31 -28.80 9.27 10.90
N LEU A 32 -28.05 9.98 11.75
CA LEU A 32 -28.30 11.37 12.09
C LEU A 32 -27.37 12.25 11.24
N ILE A 33 -27.96 13.01 10.32
CA ILE A 33 -27.21 13.87 9.40
C ILE A 33 -26.29 14.87 10.13
N PRO A 34 -26.72 15.60 11.20
CA PRO A 34 -25.85 16.60 11.83
C PRO A 34 -24.60 16.01 12.51
N PRO A 35 -24.69 14.94 13.34
CA PRO A 35 -23.51 14.26 13.86
C PRO A 35 -22.59 13.69 12.77
N LEU A 36 -23.16 13.13 11.69
CA LEU A 36 -22.36 12.63 10.57
C LEU A 36 -21.55 13.75 9.92
N ILE A 37 -22.14 14.92 9.68
CA ILE A 37 -21.40 16.07 9.15
C ILE A 37 -20.26 16.45 10.10
N LEU A 38 -20.51 16.51 11.41
CA LEU A 38 -19.50 16.89 12.38
C LEU A 38 -18.34 15.90 12.43
N ILE A 39 -18.62 14.59 12.44
CA ILE A 39 -17.60 13.54 12.46
C ILE A 39 -16.84 13.51 11.14
N PHE A 40 -17.52 13.41 9.99
CA PHE A 40 -16.85 13.27 8.70
C PHE A 40 -16.14 14.55 8.29
N VAL A 41 -16.80 15.72 8.35
CA VAL A 41 -16.18 16.99 7.94
C VAL A 41 -15.19 17.48 8.99
N GLY A 42 -15.49 17.31 10.27
CA GLY A 42 -14.59 17.72 11.35
C GLY A 42 -13.32 16.88 11.41
N ALA A 43 -13.42 15.55 11.43
CA ALA A 43 -12.25 14.67 11.46
C ALA A 43 -11.43 14.80 10.17
N PHE A 44 -12.10 14.84 9.01
CA PHE A 44 -11.42 15.06 7.74
C PHE A 44 -10.74 16.44 7.69
N GLY A 45 -11.41 17.50 8.14
CA GLY A 45 -10.84 18.85 8.16
C GLY A 45 -9.65 18.96 9.11
N ALA A 46 -9.72 18.33 10.28
CA ALA A 46 -8.62 18.26 11.23
C ALA A 46 -7.41 17.50 10.64
N ALA A 47 -7.63 16.33 10.05
CA ALA A 47 -6.57 15.55 9.41
C ALA A 47 -5.98 16.26 8.19
N ALA A 48 -6.82 16.90 7.37
CA ALA A 48 -6.39 17.70 6.22
C ALA A 48 -5.56 18.92 6.62
N GLY A 49 -5.83 19.51 7.78
CA GLY A 49 -4.99 20.58 8.34
C GLY A 49 -3.57 20.13 8.70
N GLY A 50 -3.35 18.82 8.89
CA GLY A 50 -2.03 18.24 9.21
C GLY A 50 -1.21 17.80 8.00
N VAL A 51 -1.73 17.91 6.77
CA VAL A 51 -1.09 17.42 5.54
C VAL A 51 -0.98 18.53 4.51
N LEU A 52 0.10 18.55 3.72
CA LEU A 52 0.24 19.54 2.66
C LEU A 52 -0.76 19.24 1.52
N PHE A 53 -1.29 20.28 0.88
CA PHE A 53 -2.24 20.09 -0.21
C PHE A 53 -1.67 19.25 -1.38
N SER A 54 -0.35 19.34 -1.62
CA SER A 54 0.36 18.53 -2.61
C SER A 54 0.40 17.04 -2.29
N GLU A 55 0.23 16.68 -1.03
CA GLU A 55 0.29 15.31 -0.51
C GLU A 55 -1.09 14.64 -0.44
N PHE A 56 -2.17 15.41 -0.56
CA PHE A 56 -3.54 14.89 -0.53
C PHE A 56 -3.83 13.77 -1.55
N PRO A 57 -3.30 13.78 -2.79
CA PRO A 57 -3.44 12.65 -3.71
C PRO A 57 -2.85 11.34 -3.17
N LEU A 58 -1.83 11.40 -2.30
CA LEU A 58 -1.24 10.23 -1.66
C LEU A 58 -2.21 9.58 -0.68
N ALA A 59 -2.95 10.39 0.09
CA ALA A 59 -3.99 9.89 0.99
C ALA A 59 -5.08 9.14 0.21
N ILE A 60 -5.57 9.70 -0.91
CA ILE A 60 -6.58 9.04 -1.75
C ILE A 60 -6.03 7.72 -2.33
N LYS A 61 -4.81 7.74 -2.88
CA LYS A 61 -4.16 6.52 -3.40
C LYS A 61 -3.98 5.47 -2.32
N GLY A 62 -3.59 5.87 -1.11
CA GLY A 62 -3.44 5.00 0.05
C GLY A 62 -4.76 4.34 0.44
N LEU A 63 -5.87 5.07 0.44
CA LEU A 63 -7.21 4.51 0.69
C LEU A 63 -7.54 3.42 -0.34
N ILE A 64 -7.37 3.72 -1.64
CA ILE A 64 -7.62 2.74 -2.70
C ILE A 64 -6.73 1.52 -2.52
N LYS A 65 -5.43 1.71 -2.23
CA LYS A 65 -4.46 0.64 -1.97
C LYS A 65 -4.86 -0.21 -0.75
N ALA A 66 -5.41 0.37 0.31
CA ALA A 66 -5.89 -0.39 1.47
C ALA A 66 -7.04 -1.34 1.10
N PHE A 67 -7.93 -0.92 0.19
CA PHE A 67 -9.06 -1.71 -0.30
C PHE A 67 -8.82 -2.49 -1.59
N THR A 68 -7.65 -2.41 -2.21
CA THR A 68 -7.38 -3.16 -3.47
C THR A 68 -6.06 -3.91 -3.42
N GLY A 69 -5.16 -3.50 -2.54
CA GLY A 69 -3.84 -4.09 -2.33
C GLY A 69 -3.91 -5.58 -2.15
N LYS A 70 -2.99 -6.27 -2.82
CA LYS A 70 -2.70 -7.68 -2.62
C LYS A 70 -1.43 -7.78 -1.80
N ALA A 71 -1.36 -8.77 -0.92
CA ALA A 71 -0.10 -9.10 -0.28
C ALA A 71 0.91 -9.50 -1.38
N PRO A 72 2.13 -8.95 -1.39
CA PRO A 72 3.17 -9.42 -2.29
C PRO A 72 3.47 -10.90 -2.00
N ASP A 73 3.60 -11.71 -3.04
CA ASP A 73 4.09 -13.09 -2.90
C ASP A 73 5.62 -13.07 -2.78
N GLY A 74 6.10 -13.02 -1.53
CA GLY A 74 7.53 -13.05 -1.25
C GLY A 74 8.21 -14.37 -1.64
N SER A 75 7.46 -15.48 -1.71
CA SER A 75 8.05 -16.79 -2.03
C SER A 75 8.36 -16.93 -3.52
N GLY A 76 7.43 -16.49 -4.38
CA GLY A 76 7.62 -16.50 -5.83
C GLY A 76 8.77 -15.60 -6.30
N MET A 77 9.06 -14.52 -5.55
CA MET A 77 10.13 -13.59 -5.90
C MET A 77 11.53 -14.22 -5.80
N VAL A 78 11.77 -15.09 -4.82
CA VAL A 78 13.06 -15.77 -4.66
C VAL A 78 13.36 -16.65 -5.87
N ASP A 79 12.37 -17.43 -6.33
CA ASP A 79 12.52 -18.28 -7.52
C ASP A 79 12.82 -17.47 -8.78
N VAL A 80 12.20 -16.27 -8.90
CA VAL A 80 12.47 -15.35 -10.00
C VAL A 80 13.92 -14.87 -9.97
N ILE A 81 14.42 -14.44 -8.81
CA ILE A 81 15.81 -13.97 -8.65
C ILE A 81 16.81 -15.10 -8.93
N VAL A 82 16.56 -16.32 -8.43
CA VAL A 82 17.44 -17.48 -8.68
C VAL A 82 17.51 -17.82 -10.17
N LYS A 83 16.36 -17.82 -10.86
CA LYS A 83 16.31 -18.05 -12.32
C LYS A 83 17.09 -16.97 -13.10
N MET A 84 16.98 -15.71 -12.67
CA MET A 84 17.75 -14.61 -13.27
C MET A 84 19.26 -14.80 -13.06
N ALA A 85 19.68 -15.16 -11.84
CA ALA A 85 21.10 -15.41 -11.55
C ALA A 85 21.67 -16.58 -12.38
N ASP A 86 20.91 -17.68 -12.53
CA ASP A 86 21.31 -18.81 -13.37
C ASP A 86 21.43 -18.43 -14.84
N ARG A 87 20.48 -17.63 -15.35
CA ARG A 87 20.52 -17.16 -16.74
C ARG A 87 21.68 -16.20 -16.97
N ALA A 88 21.89 -15.23 -16.08
CA ALA A 88 23.01 -14.31 -16.12
C ALA A 88 24.36 -15.04 -16.14
N ARG A 89 24.49 -16.13 -15.37
CA ARG A 89 25.70 -16.95 -15.34
C ARG A 89 25.96 -17.71 -16.64
N ARG A 90 24.92 -18.13 -17.36
CA ARG A 90 25.03 -18.93 -18.59
C ARG A 90 25.13 -18.07 -19.86
N GLU A 91 24.33 -17.01 -19.93
CA GLU A 91 24.10 -16.19 -21.13
C GLU A 91 24.70 -14.78 -20.99
N GLY A 92 25.18 -14.40 -19.81
CA GLY A 92 25.69 -13.06 -19.51
C GLY A 92 24.61 -12.09 -19.02
N LEU A 93 25.03 -10.92 -18.54
CA LEU A 93 24.12 -9.91 -17.96
C LEU A 93 23.11 -9.35 -18.97
N LEU A 94 23.48 -9.27 -20.25
CA LEU A 94 22.60 -8.75 -21.30
C LEU A 94 21.34 -9.61 -21.48
N ALA A 95 21.39 -10.91 -21.13
CA ALA A 95 20.22 -11.79 -21.15
C ALA A 95 19.15 -11.41 -20.11
N LEU A 96 19.50 -10.58 -19.13
CA LEU A 96 18.55 -10.06 -18.15
C LEU A 96 17.62 -8.99 -18.76
N GLU A 97 18.03 -8.30 -19.83
CA GLU A 97 17.17 -7.31 -20.51
C GLU A 97 15.88 -7.93 -21.05
N ASP A 98 15.98 -9.14 -21.59
CA ASP A 98 14.82 -9.87 -22.10
C ASP A 98 13.89 -10.29 -20.96
N MET A 99 14.44 -10.67 -19.81
CA MET A 99 13.63 -11.00 -18.63
C MET A 99 12.99 -9.75 -18.01
N ALA A 100 13.66 -8.60 -18.05
CA ALA A 100 13.15 -7.33 -17.51
C ALA A 100 11.90 -6.81 -18.23
N LYS A 101 11.61 -7.29 -19.45
CA LYS A 101 10.39 -6.96 -20.19
C LYS A 101 9.13 -7.55 -19.57
N ASP A 102 9.25 -8.72 -18.96
CA ASP A 102 8.13 -9.48 -18.39
C ASP A 102 7.94 -9.23 -16.88
N ILE A 103 8.79 -8.40 -16.27
CA ILE A 103 8.69 -8.05 -14.85
C ILE A 103 7.72 -6.88 -14.66
N GLU A 104 6.71 -7.11 -13.84
CA GLU A 104 5.75 -6.07 -13.44
C GLU A 104 6.26 -5.19 -12.30
N ASP A 105 7.12 -5.71 -11.43
CA ASP A 105 7.63 -4.98 -10.27
C ASP A 105 8.65 -3.91 -10.69
N PRO A 106 8.37 -2.61 -10.43
CA PRO A 106 9.23 -1.53 -10.90
C PRO A 106 10.57 -1.47 -10.17
N LEU A 107 10.65 -1.90 -8.90
CA LEU A 107 11.88 -1.86 -8.12
C LEU A 107 12.86 -2.93 -8.63
N LEU A 108 12.38 -4.14 -8.89
CA LEU A 108 13.19 -5.21 -9.49
C LEU A 108 13.66 -4.83 -10.90
N LYS A 109 12.78 -4.22 -11.70
CA LYS A 109 13.13 -3.77 -13.05
C LYS A 109 14.26 -2.72 -13.04
N GLU A 110 14.19 -1.75 -12.13
CA GLU A 110 15.22 -0.73 -11.92
C GLU A 110 16.56 -1.39 -11.51
N GLY A 111 16.54 -2.34 -10.58
CA GLY A 111 17.73 -3.09 -10.17
C GLY A 111 18.40 -3.88 -11.30
N ILE A 112 17.60 -4.51 -12.16
CA ILE A 112 18.13 -5.25 -13.33
C ILE A 112 18.74 -4.29 -14.35
N GLN A 113 18.11 -3.15 -14.62
CA GLN A 113 18.66 -2.14 -15.53
C GLN A 113 20.02 -1.64 -15.05
N MET A 114 20.15 -1.28 -13.78
CA MET A 114 21.45 -0.87 -13.20
C MET A 114 22.50 -1.98 -13.28
N THR A 115 22.09 -3.23 -13.11
CA THR A 115 23.00 -4.39 -13.25
C THR A 115 23.50 -4.53 -14.69
N VAL A 116 22.63 -4.33 -15.69
CA VAL A 116 22.99 -4.37 -17.12
C VAL A 116 23.88 -3.19 -17.50
N ASP A 117 23.62 -2.02 -16.93
CA ASP A 117 24.40 -0.80 -17.13
C ASP A 117 25.80 -0.87 -16.48
N GLY A 118 26.06 -1.91 -15.67
CA GLY A 118 27.36 -2.18 -15.06
C GLY A 118 27.61 -1.39 -13.78
N THR A 119 26.56 -0.94 -13.09
CA THR A 119 26.66 -0.32 -11.76
C THR A 119 27.19 -1.33 -10.74
N ASP A 120 28.02 -0.85 -9.81
CA ASP A 120 28.59 -1.69 -8.75
C ASP A 120 27.50 -2.24 -7.81
N ALA A 121 27.65 -3.48 -7.37
CA ALA A 121 26.62 -4.16 -6.57
C ALA A 121 26.27 -3.43 -5.26
N SER A 122 27.26 -2.83 -4.59
CA SER A 122 27.02 -2.04 -3.38
C SER A 122 26.24 -0.75 -3.65
N GLU A 123 26.49 -0.11 -4.80
CA GLU A 123 25.76 1.10 -5.20
C GLU A 123 24.31 0.76 -5.58
N ILE A 124 24.09 -0.35 -6.28
CA ILE A 124 22.75 -0.87 -6.57
C ILE A 124 21.98 -1.12 -5.27
N GLU A 125 22.60 -1.80 -4.30
CA GLU A 125 21.99 -2.06 -2.99
C GLU A 125 21.57 -0.76 -2.30
N ASP A 126 22.48 0.21 -2.21
CA ASP A 126 22.21 1.51 -1.59
C ASP A 126 21.05 2.25 -2.30
N ILE A 127 21.03 2.26 -3.63
CA ILE A 127 19.96 2.91 -4.42
C ILE A 127 18.61 2.24 -4.17
N LEU A 128 18.54 0.90 -4.22
CA LEU A 128 17.29 0.17 -4.01
C LEU A 128 16.79 0.34 -2.58
N LEU A 129 17.67 0.34 -1.58
CA LEU A 129 17.32 0.61 -0.18
C LEU A 129 16.77 2.03 0.00
N MET A 130 17.44 3.03 -0.57
CA MET A 130 16.94 4.42 -0.56
C MET A 130 15.57 4.54 -1.23
N ARG A 131 15.34 3.80 -2.33
CA ARG A 131 14.05 3.79 -3.03
C ARG A 131 12.94 3.17 -2.17
N ILE A 132 13.24 2.06 -1.50
CA ILE A 132 12.32 1.43 -0.55
C ILE A 132 11.96 2.41 0.57
N ASP A 133 12.94 3.10 1.15
CA ASP A 133 12.70 4.01 2.27
C ASP A 133 11.94 5.27 1.85
N ALA A 134 12.26 5.84 0.68
CA ALA A 134 11.47 6.92 0.10
C ALA A 134 10.02 6.49 -0.13
N LYS A 135 9.79 5.26 -0.62
CA LYS A 135 8.45 4.74 -0.83
C LYS A 135 7.69 4.52 0.48
N LYS A 136 8.36 4.04 1.52
CA LYS A 136 7.78 3.91 2.87
C LYS A 136 7.37 5.27 3.42
N GLU A 137 8.19 6.31 3.25
CA GLU A 137 7.86 7.65 3.74
C GLU A 137 6.67 8.26 2.99
N GLU A 138 6.58 8.04 1.67
CA GLU A 138 5.41 8.42 0.87
C GLU A 138 4.13 7.69 1.36
N ASP A 139 4.20 6.38 1.59
CA ASP A 139 3.06 5.59 2.07
C ASP A 139 2.66 5.99 3.51
N LYS A 140 3.60 6.44 4.36
CA LYS A 140 3.32 6.96 5.71
C LYS A 140 2.45 8.21 5.72
N VAL A 141 2.48 9.03 4.67
CA VAL A 141 1.60 10.21 4.56
C VAL A 141 0.13 9.78 4.65
N ALA A 142 -0.26 8.76 3.87
CA ALA A 142 -1.62 8.25 3.89
C ALA A 142 -1.97 7.60 5.24
N ILE A 143 -1.03 6.84 5.82
CA ILE A 143 -1.21 6.20 7.13
C ILE A 143 -1.49 7.26 8.19
N LYS A 144 -0.61 8.26 8.32
CA LYS A 144 -0.76 9.36 9.29
C LYS A 144 -2.05 10.14 9.10
N PHE A 145 -2.45 10.38 7.85
CA PHE A 145 -3.71 11.06 7.55
C PHE A 145 -4.92 10.30 8.09
N PHE A 146 -5.01 8.98 7.85
CA PHE A 146 -6.14 8.18 8.32
C PHE A 146 -6.06 7.84 9.82
N GLU A 147 -4.87 7.71 10.40
CA GLU A 147 -4.69 7.65 11.86
C GLU A 147 -5.21 8.93 12.52
N ALA A 148 -4.85 10.11 12.01
CA ALA A 148 -5.35 11.39 12.52
C ALA A 148 -6.87 11.55 12.38
N MET A 149 -7.48 10.99 11.34
CA MET A 149 -8.95 10.94 11.22
C MET A 149 -9.60 10.01 12.24
N GLY A 150 -8.91 8.94 12.64
CA GLY A 150 -9.37 7.98 13.66
C GLY A 150 -9.23 8.50 15.10
N GLY A 151 -8.25 9.36 15.34
CA GLY A 151 -7.93 9.94 16.64
C GLY A 151 -6.72 9.29 17.31
#